data_AF-A0A3M0D9G5-F1
#
_entry.id   AF-A0A3M0D9G5-F1
#
_cell.length_a   1.000
_cell.length_b   1.000
_cell.length_c   1.000
_cell.angle_alpha   90.00
_cell.angle_beta   90.00
_cell.angle_gamma   90.00
#
_symmetry.space_group_name_H-M   'P 1'
#
loop_
_entity.id
_entity.type
_entity.pdbx_description
1 polymer ?
#
loop_
_entity_poly.entity_id
_entity_poly.type
_entity_poly.pdbx_seq_one_letter_code
_entity_poly.pdbx_strand_id
1 'polypeptide(L)'
;MWTPSDRVVGAVTALGGLLAIVATVPTRWYGPRPTDSYVFDPPRFSALWVERTVVPVLAVAAALLILTGLLWVFRRDRARMARWQRWFAVVCVIGAAVGTLSTMLFASVGGRALADPTAALNALLGVGLALLALLLLFPGLLAWGAGYLRSGRQRLGAALVGGPVVAVAVVAASIALDFGADSVGALPVVVPVGVAVVVVGYDLWAREDAGV
;
A
#
# COMPACT_ATOMS: atom_id res chain seq x y z
N MET A 1 4.08 29.78 -7.28
CA MET A 1 4.13 28.30 -7.37
C MET A 1 4.40 27.78 -5.97
N TRP A 2 3.42 27.16 -5.32
CA TRP A 2 3.61 26.54 -3.99
C TRP A 2 4.32 25.20 -4.23
N THR A 3 5.60 25.10 -3.88
CA THR A 3 6.27 23.80 -3.80
C THR A 3 6.01 23.26 -2.40
N PRO A 4 5.17 22.22 -2.24
CA PRO A 4 5.01 21.59 -0.95
C PRO A 4 6.39 21.15 -0.44
N SER A 5 6.69 21.41 0.84
CA SER A 5 7.95 21.00 1.46
C SER A 5 8.09 19.47 1.42
N ASP A 6 9.31 18.97 1.21
CA ASP A 6 9.60 17.53 1.24
C ASP A 6 9.17 16.92 2.57
N ARG A 7 9.23 17.70 3.66
CA ARG A 7 8.74 17.32 5.00
C ARG A 7 7.28 16.94 5.07
N VAL A 8 6.39 17.80 4.56
CA VAL A 8 4.95 17.55 4.58
C VAL A 8 4.64 16.28 3.80
N VAL A 9 5.25 16.12 2.62
CA VAL A 9 5.03 14.90 1.82
C VAL A 9 5.60 13.67 2.51
N GLY A 10 6.75 13.78 3.18
CA GLY A 10 7.34 12.71 3.97
C GLY A 10 6.44 12.25 5.13
N ALA A 11 5.91 13.20 5.90
CA ALA A 11 4.98 12.91 7.00
C ALA A 11 3.69 12.26 6.50
N VAL A 12 3.12 12.78 5.41
CA VAL A 12 1.92 12.22 4.77
C VAL A 12 2.18 10.82 4.21
N THR A 13 3.34 10.58 3.62
CA THR A 13 3.73 9.25 3.12
C THR A 13 3.86 8.24 4.27
N ALA A 14 4.52 8.64 5.37
CA ALA A 14 4.65 7.80 6.55
C ALA A 14 3.28 7.47 7.16
N LEU A 15 2.38 8.45 7.23
CA LEU A 15 0.99 8.22 7.63
C LEU A 15 0.31 7.20 6.70
N GLY A 16 0.51 7.29 5.39
CA GLY A 16 0.00 6.30 4.43
C GLY A 16 0.43 4.86 4.75
N GLY A 17 1.70 4.66 5.12
CA GLY A 17 2.22 3.36 5.55
C GLY A 17 1.56 2.84 6.82
N LEU A 18 1.35 3.72 7.81
CA LEU A 18 0.63 3.39 9.05
C LEU A 18 -0.84 3.05 8.78
N LEU A 19 -1.51 3.83 7.94
CA LEU A 19 -2.90 3.58 7.56
C LEU A 19 -3.06 2.24 6.84
N ALA A 20 -2.11 1.84 6.00
CA ALA A 20 -2.12 0.52 5.35
C ALA A 20 -2.07 -0.63 6.39
N ILE A 21 -1.22 -0.49 7.42
CA ILE A 21 -1.14 -1.46 8.51
C ILE A 21 -2.46 -1.50 9.29
N VAL A 22 -3.00 -0.35 9.69
CA VAL A 22 -4.27 -0.26 10.43
C VAL A 22 -5.43 -0.85 9.62
N ALA A 23 -5.49 -0.59 8.32
CA ALA A 23 -6.52 -1.12 7.42
C ALA A 23 -6.47 -2.65 7.28
N THR A 24 -5.36 -3.30 7.64
CA THR A 24 -5.22 -4.76 7.54
C THR A 24 -5.31 -5.49 8.88
N VAL A 25 -5.56 -4.76 9.97
CA VAL A 25 -5.83 -5.36 11.28
C VAL A 25 -7.08 -6.24 11.20
N PRO A 26 -7.01 -7.52 11.59
CA PRO A 26 -8.15 -8.43 11.54
C PRO A 26 -9.35 -7.89 12.30
N THR A 27 -10.54 -7.91 11.68
CA THR A 27 -11.74 -7.28 12.26
C THR A 27 -12.19 -7.93 13.56
N ARG A 28 -11.89 -9.22 13.74
CA ARG A 28 -12.08 -9.96 14.99
C ARG A 28 -11.30 -9.40 16.20
N TRP A 29 -10.30 -8.56 15.98
CA TRP A 29 -9.55 -7.92 17.08
C TRP A 29 -10.28 -6.68 17.62
N TYR A 30 -11.29 -6.16 16.91
CA TYR A 30 -12.08 -5.00 17.34
C TYR A 30 -13.31 -5.36 18.19
N GLY A 31 -13.63 -6.65 18.37
CA GLY A 31 -14.72 -7.09 19.25
C GLY A 31 -15.35 -8.43 18.85
N PRO A 32 -16.37 -8.89 19.61
CA PRO A 32 -17.08 -10.14 19.34
C PRO A 32 -17.74 -10.14 17.96
N ARG A 33 -17.77 -11.30 17.28
CA ARG A 33 -18.51 -11.48 16.02
C ARG A 33 -20.01 -11.39 16.31
N PRO A 34 -20.75 -10.47 15.67
CA PRO A 34 -22.18 -10.37 15.93
C PRO A 34 -22.97 -11.52 15.30
N THR A 35 -23.98 -12.03 16.01
CA THR A 35 -24.99 -13.01 15.54
C THR A 35 -26.06 -12.35 14.64
N ASP A 36 -26.89 -13.13 13.95
CA ASP A 36 -27.72 -12.75 12.78
C ASP A 36 -28.53 -11.43 12.81
N SER A 37 -28.82 -10.85 13.99
CA SER A 37 -29.61 -9.61 14.11
C SER A 37 -28.86 -8.31 13.73
N TYR A 38 -27.54 -8.35 13.46
CA TYR A 38 -26.70 -7.17 13.20
C TYR A 38 -26.41 -6.90 11.71
N VAL A 39 -26.99 -7.68 10.79
CA VAL A 39 -26.65 -7.65 9.36
C VAL A 39 -27.17 -6.40 8.65
N PHE A 40 -28.27 -5.82 9.15
CA PHE A 40 -29.04 -4.78 8.46
C PHE A 40 -28.75 -3.35 8.91
N ASP A 41 -28.36 -3.12 10.18
CA ASP A 41 -27.96 -1.79 10.66
C ASP A 41 -26.91 -1.92 11.79
N PRO A 42 -25.61 -1.99 11.45
CA PRO A 42 -24.58 -2.19 12.46
C PRO A 42 -24.47 -0.94 13.35
N PRO A 43 -24.50 -1.08 14.69
CA PRO A 43 -24.28 0.05 15.57
C PRO A 43 -22.91 0.67 15.27
N ARG A 44 -22.84 2.00 15.38
CA ARG A 44 -21.58 2.75 15.21
C ARG A 44 -20.53 2.15 16.13
N PHE A 45 -19.30 2.00 15.62
CA PHE A 45 -18.16 1.36 16.32
C PHE A 45 -18.23 -0.15 16.51
N SER A 46 -19.21 -0.85 15.92
CA SER A 46 -19.17 -2.32 15.84
C SER A 46 -18.11 -2.80 14.85
N ALA A 47 -17.61 -4.03 15.04
CA ALA A 47 -16.63 -4.65 14.14
C ALA A 47 -17.10 -4.65 12.67
N LEU A 48 -18.40 -4.85 12.43
CA LEU A 48 -19.00 -4.85 11.09
C LEU A 48 -19.03 -3.43 10.46
N TRP A 49 -19.27 -2.39 11.27
CA TRP A 49 -19.18 -1.00 10.81
C TRP A 49 -17.74 -0.61 10.46
N VAL A 50 -16.77 -1.02 11.30
CA VAL A 50 -15.35 -0.79 11.04
C VAL A 50 -14.92 -1.48 9.73
N GLU A 51 -15.32 -2.73 9.53
CA GLU A 51 -15.01 -3.50 8.33
C GLU A 51 -15.63 -2.90 7.06
N ARG A 52 -16.87 -2.44 7.12
CA ARG A 52 -17.60 -1.95 5.93
C ARG A 52 -17.37 -0.48 5.62
N THR A 53 -16.93 0.33 6.58
CA THR A 53 -16.82 1.78 6.42
C THR A 53 -15.42 2.30 6.69
N VAL A 54 -14.82 1.97 7.83
CA VAL A 54 -13.52 2.53 8.22
C VAL A 54 -12.40 1.93 7.40
N VAL A 55 -12.32 0.59 7.31
CA VAL A 55 -11.25 -0.12 6.60
C VAL A 55 -11.14 0.29 5.13
N PRO A 56 -12.23 0.36 4.34
CA PRO A 56 -12.16 0.82 2.95
C PRO A 56 -11.66 2.25 2.81
N VAL A 57 -12.12 3.17 3.67
CA VAL A 57 -11.67 4.57 3.66
C VAL A 57 -10.18 4.66 4.00
N LEU A 58 -9.72 3.93 5.01
CA LEU A 58 -8.32 3.88 5.39
C LEU A 58 -7.45 3.29 4.28
N ALA A 59 -7.91 2.23 3.61
CA ALA A 59 -7.20 1.60 2.50
C ALA A 59 -7.05 2.56 1.30
N VAL A 60 -8.12 3.26 0.92
CA VAL A 60 -8.08 4.26 -0.16
C VAL A 60 -7.17 5.43 0.20
N ALA A 61 -7.28 5.94 1.42
CA ALA A 61 -6.39 7.00 1.91
C ALA A 61 -4.93 6.53 1.88
N ALA A 62 -4.62 5.36 2.43
CA ALA A 62 -3.27 4.79 2.41
C ALA A 62 -2.70 4.69 1.00
N ALA A 63 -3.46 4.15 0.04
CA ALA A 63 -3.04 4.02 -1.35
C ALA A 63 -2.70 5.38 -2.00
N LEU A 64 -3.55 6.40 -1.79
CA LEU A 64 -3.32 7.75 -2.31
C LEU A 64 -2.08 8.42 -1.70
N LEU A 65 -1.88 8.26 -0.39
CA LEU A 65 -0.72 8.84 0.30
C LEU A 65 0.59 8.15 -0.13
N ILE A 66 0.58 6.82 -0.29
CA ILE A 66 1.72 6.06 -0.81
C ILE A 66 2.05 6.48 -2.25
N LEU A 67 1.04 6.60 -3.12
CA LEU A 67 1.22 7.04 -4.50
C LEU A 67 1.85 8.44 -4.56
N THR A 68 1.38 9.35 -3.70
CA THR A 68 1.91 10.71 -3.60
C THR A 68 3.37 10.69 -3.15
N GLY A 69 3.72 9.88 -2.15
CA GLY A 69 5.09 9.68 -1.70
C GLY A 69 6.01 9.18 -2.81
N LEU A 70 5.61 8.15 -3.55
CA LEU A 70 6.38 7.61 -4.67
C LEU A 70 6.56 8.64 -5.79
N LEU A 71 5.50 9.36 -6.16
CA LEU A 71 5.57 10.43 -7.15
C LEU A 71 6.55 11.52 -6.72
N TRP A 72 6.58 11.84 -5.43
CA TRP A 72 7.46 12.85 -4.87
C TRP A 72 8.91 12.42 -4.84
N VAL A 73 9.21 11.19 -4.39
CA VAL A 73 10.56 10.61 -4.47
C VAL A 73 11.05 10.63 -5.92
N PHE A 74 10.20 10.24 -6.88
CA PHE A 74 10.54 10.29 -8.30
C PHE A 74 10.83 11.73 -8.76
N ARG A 75 9.96 12.70 -8.43
CA ARG A 75 10.17 14.11 -8.78
C ARG A 75 11.45 14.69 -8.18
N ARG A 76 11.77 14.36 -6.92
CA ARG A 76 12.97 14.83 -6.21
C ARG A 76 14.24 14.30 -6.86
N ASP A 77 14.28 13.00 -7.14
CA ASP A 77 15.51 12.33 -7.55
C ASP A 77 15.65 12.16 -9.08
N ARG A 78 14.63 12.52 -9.89
CA ARG A 78 14.62 12.31 -11.36
C ARG A 78 15.87 12.80 -12.06
N ALA A 79 16.44 13.95 -11.66
CA ALA A 79 17.57 14.55 -12.37
C ALA A 79 18.86 13.74 -12.18
N ARG A 80 18.99 13.03 -11.05
CA ARG A 80 20.19 12.28 -10.65
C ARG A 80 20.13 10.80 -11.04
N MET A 81 18.95 10.29 -11.36
CA MET A 81 18.77 8.89 -11.77
C MET A 81 19.31 8.61 -13.18
N ALA A 82 19.87 7.42 -13.38
CA ALA A 82 20.17 6.89 -14.71
C ALA A 82 18.89 6.66 -15.54
N ARG A 83 18.98 6.69 -16.87
CA ARG A 83 17.82 6.57 -17.77
C ARG A 83 17.01 5.28 -17.58
N TRP A 84 17.70 4.14 -17.37
CA TRP A 84 17.04 2.86 -17.10
C TRP A 84 16.25 2.89 -15.79
N GLN A 85 16.85 3.44 -14.72
CA GLN A 85 16.21 3.56 -13.41
C GLN A 85 14.97 4.46 -13.47
N ARG A 86 15.02 5.55 -14.25
CA ARG A 86 13.87 6.42 -14.48
C ARG A 86 12.69 5.69 -15.12
N TRP A 87 12.95 4.83 -16.12
CA TRP A 87 11.88 4.04 -16.75
C TRP A 87 11.20 3.11 -15.75
N PHE A 88 11.98 2.38 -14.94
CA PHE A 88 11.40 1.51 -13.91
C PHE A 88 10.67 2.29 -12.82
N ALA A 89 11.15 3.48 -12.44
CA ALA A 89 10.42 4.35 -11.52
C ALA A 89 9.08 4.82 -12.10
N VAL A 90 9.02 5.16 -13.39
CA VAL A 90 7.76 5.50 -14.08
C VAL A 90 6.82 4.31 -14.10
N VAL A 91 7.30 3.12 -14.48
CA VAL A 91 6.51 1.88 -14.48
C VAL A 91 5.97 1.59 -13.07
N CYS A 92 6.79 1.76 -12.04
CA CYS A 92 6.41 1.62 -10.64
C CYS A 92 5.29 2.60 -10.24
N VAL A 93 5.40 3.87 -10.62
CA VAL A 93 4.38 4.90 -10.32
C VAL A 93 3.07 4.59 -11.04
N ILE A 94 3.14 4.13 -12.30
CA ILE A 94 1.95 3.67 -13.04
C ILE A 94 1.33 2.47 -12.33
N GLY A 95 2.13 1.48 -11.93
CA GLY A 95 1.65 0.33 -11.16
C GLY A 95 0.99 0.74 -9.84
N ALA A 96 1.54 1.71 -9.11
CA ALA A 96 0.95 2.27 -7.90
C ALA A 96 -0.40 2.96 -8.17
N ALA A 97 -0.51 3.71 -9.27
CA ALA A 97 -1.77 4.35 -9.67
C ALA A 97 -2.85 3.32 -10.03
N VAL A 98 -2.47 2.28 -10.78
CA VAL A 98 -3.36 1.15 -11.12
C VAL A 98 -3.80 0.41 -9.84
N GLY A 99 -2.89 0.17 -8.90
CA GLY A 99 -3.19 -0.46 -7.61
C GLY A 99 -4.11 0.40 -6.73
N THR A 100 -3.96 1.72 -6.79
CA THR A 100 -4.86 2.67 -6.11
C THR A 100 -6.27 2.58 -6.69
N LEU A 101 -6.40 2.54 -8.02
CA LEU A 101 -7.70 2.37 -8.68
C LEU A 101 -8.35 1.02 -8.31
N SER A 102 -7.57 -0.06 -8.31
CA SER A 102 -8.02 -1.37 -7.83
C SER A 102 -8.56 -1.30 -6.40
N THR A 103 -7.83 -0.63 -5.50
CA THR A 103 -8.24 -0.44 -4.09
C THR A 103 -9.56 0.32 -3.99
N MET A 104 -9.74 1.37 -4.79
CA MET A 104 -11.00 2.13 -4.85
C MET A 104 -12.17 1.29 -5.36
N LEU A 105 -11.95 0.44 -6.37
CA LEU A 105 -12.98 -0.48 -6.86
C LEU A 105 -13.39 -1.48 -5.78
N PHE A 106 -12.44 -2.12 -5.09
CA PHE A 106 -12.76 -3.00 -3.97
C PHE A 106 -13.50 -2.28 -2.84
N ALA A 107 -13.09 -1.06 -2.51
CA ALA A 107 -13.78 -0.24 -1.51
C ALA A 107 -15.24 0.05 -1.91
N SER A 108 -15.50 0.26 -3.21
CA SER A 108 -16.85 0.53 -3.74
C SER A 108 -17.79 -0.69 -3.71
N VAL A 109 -17.25 -1.92 -3.70
CA VAL A 109 -18.04 -3.16 -3.69
C VAL A 109 -18.76 -3.36 -2.36
N GLY A 110 -18.18 -2.91 -1.23
CA GLY A 110 -18.83 -2.88 0.07
C GLY A 110 -19.42 -4.22 0.56
N GLY A 111 -18.85 -5.34 0.12
CA GLY A 111 -19.34 -6.69 0.43
C GLY A 111 -20.60 -7.14 -0.33
N ARG A 112 -21.05 -6.39 -1.34
CA ARG A 112 -22.27 -6.68 -2.13
C ARG A 112 -22.03 -7.50 -3.39
N ALA A 113 -20.80 -8.01 -3.59
CA ALA A 113 -20.38 -8.67 -4.83
C ALA A 113 -21.30 -9.82 -5.28
N LEU A 114 -21.86 -10.59 -4.35
CA LEU A 114 -22.75 -11.72 -4.65
C LEU A 114 -24.22 -11.31 -4.89
N ALA A 115 -24.60 -10.10 -4.48
CA ALA A 115 -25.98 -9.61 -4.54
C ALA A 115 -26.25 -8.69 -5.73
N ASP A 116 -25.21 -8.10 -6.32
CA ASP A 116 -25.31 -7.09 -7.39
C ASP A 116 -24.31 -7.41 -8.53
N PRO A 117 -24.79 -7.63 -9.77
CA PRO A 117 -23.93 -7.87 -10.93
C PRO A 117 -22.90 -6.76 -11.18
N THR A 118 -23.23 -5.49 -10.88
CA THR A 118 -22.30 -4.38 -11.01
C THR A 118 -21.19 -4.46 -9.96
N ALA A 119 -21.53 -4.86 -8.74
CA ALA A 119 -20.54 -5.09 -7.68
C ALA A 119 -19.62 -6.28 -8.01
N ALA A 120 -20.15 -7.35 -8.61
CA ALA A 120 -19.34 -8.47 -9.10
C ALA A 120 -18.35 -8.04 -10.20
N LEU A 121 -18.81 -7.26 -11.19
CA LEU A 121 -17.95 -6.72 -12.24
C LEU A 121 -16.87 -5.81 -11.68
N ASN A 122 -17.20 -4.93 -10.74
CA ASN A 122 -16.21 -4.07 -10.07
C ASN A 122 -15.18 -4.88 -9.29
N ALA A 123 -15.59 -5.98 -8.64
CA ALA A 123 -14.66 -6.88 -7.96
C ALA A 123 -13.72 -7.57 -8.95
N LEU A 124 -14.23 -8.10 -10.06
CA LEU A 124 -13.42 -8.73 -11.11
C LEU A 124 -12.43 -7.76 -11.75
N LEU A 125 -12.88 -6.55 -12.09
CA LEU A 125 -12.01 -5.48 -12.58
C LEU A 125 -10.98 -5.08 -11.53
N GLY A 126 -11.39 -4.99 -10.26
CA GLY A 126 -10.49 -4.76 -9.12
C GLY A 126 -9.39 -5.79 -9.04
N VAL A 127 -9.71 -7.09 -9.13
CA VAL A 127 -8.73 -8.19 -9.15
C VAL A 127 -7.80 -8.07 -10.36
N GLY A 128 -8.34 -7.87 -11.56
CA GLY A 128 -7.54 -7.73 -12.77
C GLY A 128 -6.54 -6.57 -12.68
N LEU A 129 -6.98 -5.42 -12.16
CA LEU A 129 -6.12 -4.26 -11.92
C LEU A 129 -5.12 -4.50 -10.78
N ALA A 130 -5.47 -5.25 -9.73
CA ALA A 130 -4.53 -5.61 -8.67
C ALA A 130 -3.38 -6.48 -9.21
N LEU A 131 -3.69 -7.47 -10.06
CA LEU A 131 -2.69 -8.32 -10.69
C LEU A 131 -1.80 -7.53 -11.65
N LEU A 132 -2.39 -6.64 -12.45
CA LEU A 132 -1.62 -5.74 -13.31
C LEU A 132 -0.73 -4.80 -12.48
N ALA A 133 -1.27 -4.22 -11.40
CA ALA A 133 -0.51 -3.38 -10.49
C ALA A 133 0.68 -4.14 -9.91
N LEU A 134 0.50 -5.38 -9.45
CA LEU A 134 1.57 -6.22 -8.93
C LEU A 134 2.66 -6.47 -9.99
N LEU A 135 2.25 -6.80 -11.22
CA LEU A 135 3.16 -7.05 -12.34
C LEU A 135 4.02 -5.83 -12.68
N LEU A 136 3.49 -4.61 -12.52
CA LEU A 136 4.20 -3.36 -12.79
C LEU A 136 5.01 -2.88 -11.58
N LEU A 137 4.41 -2.92 -10.38
CA LEU A 137 5.02 -2.46 -9.13
C LEU A 137 6.23 -3.29 -8.75
N PHE A 138 6.12 -4.61 -8.78
CA PHE A 138 7.16 -5.48 -8.24
C PHE A 138 8.50 -5.31 -8.97
N PRO A 139 8.62 -5.53 -10.29
CA PRO A 139 9.88 -5.31 -11.00
C PRO A 139 10.29 -3.82 -11.00
N GLY A 140 9.32 -2.90 -11.02
CA GLY A 140 9.58 -1.46 -10.94
C GLY A 140 10.27 -1.06 -9.64
N LEU A 141 9.76 -1.50 -8.49
CA LEU A 141 10.32 -1.26 -7.17
C LEU A 141 11.70 -1.90 -7.02
N LEU A 142 11.86 -3.14 -7.49
CA LEU A 142 13.15 -3.83 -7.42
C LEU A 142 14.23 -3.10 -8.22
N ALA A 143 13.96 -2.76 -9.48
CA ALA A 143 14.92 -2.07 -10.33
C ALA A 143 15.19 -0.64 -9.85
N TRP A 144 14.14 0.07 -9.41
CA TRP A 144 14.29 1.43 -8.88
C TRP A 144 15.10 1.44 -7.58
N GLY A 145 14.79 0.55 -6.65
CA GLY A 145 15.49 0.36 -5.39
C GLY A 145 16.94 -0.12 -5.57
N ALA A 146 17.20 -1.04 -6.50
CA ALA A 146 18.56 -1.46 -6.86
C ALA A 146 19.41 -0.29 -7.35
N GLY A 147 18.83 0.65 -8.10
CA GLY A 147 19.51 1.88 -8.50
C GLY A 147 19.91 2.76 -7.30
N TYR A 148 19.09 2.80 -6.24
CA TYR A 148 19.44 3.51 -5.01
C TYR A 148 20.52 2.81 -4.18
N LEU A 149 20.48 1.47 -4.11
CA LEU A 149 21.54 0.69 -3.47
C LEU A 149 22.90 0.94 -4.14
N ARG A 150 22.92 0.94 -5.49
CA ARG A 150 24.14 1.22 -6.27
C ARG A 150 24.67 2.64 -6.12
N SER A 151 23.80 3.62 -5.86
CA SER A 151 24.17 5.03 -5.68
C SER A 151 24.46 5.43 -4.23
N GLY A 152 24.66 4.45 -3.33
CA GLY A 152 25.00 4.69 -1.92
C GLY A 152 23.82 5.07 -1.02
N ARG A 153 22.58 5.12 -1.55
CA ARG A 153 21.37 5.42 -0.78
C ARG A 153 20.75 4.14 -0.22
N GLN A 154 21.49 3.50 0.69
CA GLN A 154 21.15 2.18 1.23
C GLN A 154 19.75 2.11 1.88
N ARG A 155 19.37 3.10 2.69
CA ARG A 155 18.07 3.11 3.40
C ARG A 155 16.88 3.06 2.44
N LEU A 156 16.87 3.94 1.44
CA LEU A 156 15.77 4.04 0.50
C LEU A 156 15.76 2.86 -0.49
N GLY A 157 16.95 2.41 -0.93
CA GLY A 157 17.05 1.19 -1.75
C GLY A 157 16.57 -0.06 -1.00
N ALA A 158 16.95 -0.21 0.27
CA ALA A 158 16.50 -1.33 1.11
C ALA A 158 15.00 -1.28 1.40
N ALA A 159 14.41 -0.09 1.58
CA ALA A 159 12.96 0.03 1.75
C ALA A 159 12.21 -0.42 0.48
N LEU A 160 12.60 0.09 -0.70
CA LEU A 160 11.92 -0.21 -1.96
C LEU A 160 12.07 -1.67 -2.38
N VAL A 161 13.20 -2.31 -2.09
CA VAL A 161 13.44 -3.73 -2.41
C VAL A 161 12.91 -4.64 -1.31
N GLY A 162 13.27 -4.35 -0.06
CA GLY A 162 13.07 -5.22 1.10
C GLY A 162 11.59 -5.43 1.43
N GLY A 163 10.79 -4.36 1.46
CA GLY A 163 9.36 -4.47 1.78
C GLY A 163 8.62 -5.47 0.86
N PRO A 164 8.66 -5.29 -0.47
CA PRO A 164 8.04 -6.21 -1.42
C PRO A 164 8.65 -7.63 -1.39
N VAL A 165 9.97 -7.77 -1.26
CA VAL A 165 10.61 -9.10 -1.23
C VAL A 165 10.20 -9.89 0.00
N VAL A 166 10.17 -9.24 1.17
CA VAL A 166 9.72 -9.89 2.41
C VAL A 166 8.25 -10.26 2.31
N ALA A 167 7.40 -9.38 1.75
CA ALA A 167 5.98 -9.67 1.53
C ALA A 167 5.78 -10.92 0.65
N VAL A 168 6.51 -11.03 -0.47
CA VAL A 168 6.47 -12.22 -1.34
C VAL A 168 6.99 -13.46 -0.64
N ALA A 169 8.09 -13.35 0.11
CA ALA A 169 8.66 -14.47 0.86
C ALA A 169 7.67 -15.00 1.92
N VAL A 170 6.95 -14.11 2.60
CA VAL A 170 5.91 -14.48 3.57
C VAL A 170 4.76 -15.21 2.89
N VAL A 171 4.28 -14.73 1.74
CA VAL A 171 3.23 -15.41 0.97
C VAL A 171 3.70 -16.81 0.52
N ALA A 172 4.90 -16.89 -0.05
CA ALA A 172 5.47 -18.16 -0.51
C ALA A 172 5.67 -19.16 0.64
N ALA A 173 6.16 -18.70 1.79
CA ALA A 173 6.32 -19.55 2.98
C ALA A 173 4.97 -20.02 3.53
N SER A 174 3.94 -19.15 3.54
CA SER A 174 2.60 -19.51 4.01
C SER A 174 1.99 -20.62 3.15
N ILE A 175 2.16 -20.54 1.83
CA ILE A 175 1.71 -21.57 0.88
C ILE A 175 2.52 -22.86 1.04
N ALA A 176 3.85 -22.76 1.14
CA ALA A 176 4.73 -23.92 1.22
C ALA A 176 4.60 -24.72 2.52
N LEU A 177 4.27 -24.04 3.62
CA LEU A 177 4.19 -24.62 4.96
C LEU A 177 2.75 -24.88 5.41
N ASP A 178 1.75 -24.58 4.57
CA ASP A 178 0.32 -24.68 4.86
C ASP A 178 -0.10 -23.99 6.17
N PHE A 179 0.57 -22.89 6.51
CA PHE A 179 0.23 -22.11 7.69
C PHE A 179 -0.95 -21.18 7.37
N GLY A 180 -2.11 -21.50 7.93
CA GLY A 180 -3.28 -20.64 7.86
C GLY A 180 -3.02 -19.29 8.53
N ALA A 181 -2.98 -18.22 7.74
CA ALA A 181 -2.95 -16.83 8.22
C ALA A 181 -4.29 -16.39 8.83
N ASP A 182 -5.23 -17.31 9.02
CA ASP A 182 -6.57 -17.08 9.54
C ASP A 182 -6.53 -16.22 10.78
N SER A 183 -5.52 -16.44 11.64
CA SER A 183 -4.99 -15.71 12.81
C SER A 183 -4.74 -14.20 12.77
N VAL A 184 -4.12 -13.78 11.67
CA VAL A 184 -3.38 -12.52 11.58
C VAL A 184 -3.74 -11.77 10.28
N GLY A 185 -4.58 -12.38 9.44
CA GLY A 185 -5.06 -11.80 8.19
C GLY A 185 -3.89 -11.45 7.26
N ALA A 186 -3.95 -10.27 6.65
CA ALA A 186 -2.93 -9.78 5.73
C ALA A 186 -1.73 -9.11 6.43
N LEU A 187 -1.72 -9.00 7.77
CA LEU A 187 -0.66 -8.31 8.51
C LEU A 187 0.77 -8.80 8.19
N PRO A 188 1.04 -10.13 8.09
CA PRO A 188 2.39 -10.61 7.79
C PRO A 188 2.93 -10.10 6.44
N VAL A 189 2.05 -9.80 5.50
CA VAL A 189 2.38 -9.30 4.15
C VAL A 189 2.43 -7.78 4.13
N VAL A 190 1.49 -7.10 4.80
CA VAL A 190 1.35 -5.64 4.75
C VAL A 190 2.31 -4.92 5.70
N VAL A 191 2.66 -5.49 6.85
CA VAL A 191 3.61 -4.86 7.79
C VAL A 191 4.97 -4.58 7.15
N PRO A 192 5.63 -5.51 6.45
CA PRO A 192 6.89 -5.23 5.74
C PRO A 192 6.78 -4.07 4.75
N VAL A 193 5.67 -4.00 4.01
CA VAL A 193 5.42 -2.93 3.03
C VAL A 193 5.14 -1.59 3.72
N GLY A 194 4.32 -1.59 4.77
CA GLY A 194 4.00 -0.40 5.56
C GLY A 194 5.24 0.19 6.24
N VAL A 195 6.11 -0.65 6.81
CA VAL A 195 7.40 -0.23 7.37
C VAL A 195 8.29 0.36 6.28
N ALA A 196 8.38 -0.26 5.10
CA ALA A 196 9.14 0.28 3.98
C ALA A 196 8.62 1.67 3.56
N VAL A 197 7.31 1.86 3.50
CA VAL A 197 6.69 3.16 3.21
C VAL A 197 7.02 4.20 4.28
N VAL A 198 6.99 3.83 5.56
CA VAL A 198 7.40 4.73 6.67
C VAL A 198 8.86 5.15 6.53
N VAL A 199 9.75 4.22 6.18
CA VAL A 199 11.17 4.54 5.91
C VAL A 199 11.32 5.49 4.73
N VAL A 200 10.55 5.31 3.66
CA VAL A 200 10.52 6.25 2.52
C VAL A 200 10.02 7.64 2.95
N GLY A 201 8.94 7.70 3.74
CA GLY A 201 8.42 8.96 4.29
C GLY A 201 9.43 9.67 5.19
N TYR A 202 10.13 8.92 6.04
CA TYR A 202 11.22 9.45 6.86
C TYR A 202 12.39 9.99 6.02
N ASP A 203 12.76 9.31 4.93
CA ASP A 203 13.82 9.77 4.01
C ASP A 203 13.45 11.06 3.27
N LEU A 204 12.16 11.24 2.96
CA LEU A 204 11.63 12.50 2.44
C LEU A 204 11.69 13.60 3.51
N TRP A 205 11.29 13.28 4.74
CA TRP A 205 11.24 14.24 5.84
C TRP A 205 12.62 14.74 6.29
N ALA A 206 13.58 13.85 6.48
CA ALA A 206 14.88 14.16 7.08
C ALA A 206 15.88 14.86 6.14
N ARG A 207 15.64 14.85 4.82
CA ARG A 207 16.62 15.34 3.83
C ARG A 207 16.54 16.83 3.50
N GLU A 208 15.54 17.54 4.01
CA GLU A 208 15.45 19.01 3.88
C GLU A 208 16.48 19.73 4.77
N ASP A 209 16.98 19.08 5.84
CA ASP A 209 18.00 19.64 6.76
C ASP A 209 19.45 19.51 6.29
N ALA A 210 19.72 18.73 5.24
CA ALA A 210 21.07 18.54 4.72
C ALA A 210 21.49 19.61 3.70
N GLY A 211 20.80 20.76 3.69
CA GLY A 211 21.14 21.93 2.90
C GLY A 211 22.18 22.81 3.57
N VAL A 212 23.41 22.30 3.69
CA VAL A 212 24.68 23.05 3.67
C VAL A 212 25.65 22.29 2.77
#